data_AF-A0A967CTK4-F1
#
_entry.id   AF-A0A967CTK4-F1
#
_cell.length_a   1.000
_cell.length_b   1.000
_cell.length_c   1.000
_cell.angle_alpha   90.00
_cell.angle_beta   90.00
_cell.angle_gamma   90.00
#
_symmetry.space_group_name_H-M   'P 1'
#
loop_
_entity.id
_entity.type
_entity.pdbx_description
1 polymer ?
#
loop_
_entity_poly.entity_id
_entity_poly.type
_entity_poly.pdbx_seq_one_letter_code
_entity_poly.pdbx_strand_id
1 'polypeptide(L)'
;MTIALTISSSSAALTADDATATITFSFSEAPTGFDAADVVVSGGTLGAISGTGATRTATFTPTDHLASSSASIRVAGGLYTDAAGIPAQAGAAVAIALDTLRPWVAISSSNPHDSGPLAEGVTLTFTLSEASSD
;
A
#
# COMPACT_ATOMS: atom_id res chain seq x y z
N MET A 1 3.08 -17.02 29.53
CA MET A 1 3.53 -15.87 28.72
C MET A 1 2.80 -15.99 27.40
N THR A 2 2.23 -14.92 26.86
CA THR A 2 1.52 -14.97 25.57
C THR A 2 2.43 -14.45 24.48
N ILE A 3 2.43 -15.09 23.31
CA ILE A 3 3.14 -14.57 22.14
C ILE A 3 2.51 -13.24 21.67
N ALA A 4 3.35 -12.23 21.46
CA ALA A 4 2.99 -10.93 20.93
C ALA A 4 3.56 -10.73 19.53
N LEU A 5 2.90 -9.91 18.70
CA LEU A 5 3.34 -9.56 17.34
C LEU A 5 3.31 -8.05 17.14
N THR A 6 4.40 -7.54 16.59
CA THR A 6 4.52 -6.19 16.04
C THR A 6 4.71 -6.29 14.53
N ILE A 7 3.98 -5.48 13.76
CA ILE A 7 4.11 -5.38 12.31
C ILE A 7 4.68 -4.01 11.97
N SER A 8 5.73 -3.99 11.15
CA SER A 8 6.36 -2.75 10.68
C SER A 8 6.50 -2.76 9.17
N SER A 9 6.50 -1.58 8.57
CA SER A 9 6.81 -1.37 7.15
C SER A 9 8.14 -0.63 7.01
N SER A 10 8.91 -0.92 5.96
CA SER A 10 10.12 -0.17 5.62
C SER A 10 9.83 1.24 5.10
N SER A 11 8.58 1.51 4.68
CA SER A 11 8.13 2.84 4.27
C SER A 11 6.73 3.13 4.79
N ALA A 12 6.50 4.38 5.21
CA ALA A 12 5.18 4.86 5.62
C ALA A 12 4.31 5.31 4.44
N ALA A 13 4.92 5.57 3.28
CA ALA A 13 4.23 5.97 2.06
C ALA A 13 4.88 5.32 0.82
N LEU A 14 4.08 4.95 -0.17
CA LEU A 14 4.54 4.41 -1.45
C LEU A 14 3.95 5.22 -2.59
N THR A 15 4.78 5.55 -3.57
CA THR A 15 4.40 6.29 -4.76
C THR A 15 4.53 5.43 -6.01
N ALA A 16 4.18 5.99 -7.17
CA ALA A 16 4.42 5.33 -8.45
C ALA A 16 5.91 5.06 -8.75
N ASP A 17 6.84 5.79 -8.11
CA ASP A 17 8.29 5.65 -8.27
C ASP A 17 8.93 4.71 -7.24
N ASP A 18 8.32 4.58 -6.05
CA ASP A 18 8.74 3.69 -4.97
C ASP A 18 7.59 2.73 -4.63
N ALA A 19 7.43 1.71 -5.47
CA ALA A 19 6.22 0.91 -5.53
C ALA A 19 6.21 -0.32 -4.60
N THR A 20 7.16 -0.50 -3.68
CA THR A 20 7.11 -1.65 -2.75
C THR A 20 7.64 -1.31 -1.37
N ALA A 21 7.12 -2.01 -0.35
CA ALA A 21 7.64 -1.96 1.01
C ALA A 21 7.98 -3.36 1.52
N THR A 22 9.01 -3.47 2.34
CA THR A 22 9.24 -4.69 3.13
C THR A 22 8.41 -4.62 4.39
N ILE A 23 7.51 -5.59 4.57
CA ILE A 23 6.76 -5.79 5.80
C ILE A 23 7.53 -6.76 6.69
N THR A 24 7.75 -6.36 7.94
CA THR A 24 8.43 -7.15 8.95
C THR A 24 7.45 -7.52 10.05
N PHE A 25 7.30 -8.82 10.29
CA PHE A 25 6.56 -9.41 11.40
C PHE A 25 7.56 -9.79 12.49
N SER A 26 7.46 -9.14 13.64
CA SER A 26 8.34 -9.35 14.79
C SER A 26 7.54 -9.93 15.95
N PHE A 27 7.78 -11.20 16.23
CA PHE A 27 7.16 -11.93 17.31
C PHE A 27 8.03 -11.86 18.58
N SER A 28 7.42 -11.94 19.76
CA SER A 28 8.18 -12.03 21.03
C SER A 28 8.93 -13.37 21.18
N GLU A 29 8.50 -14.39 20.45
CA GLU A 29 9.14 -15.71 20.34
C GLU A 29 8.75 -16.34 18.98
N ALA A 30 9.34 -17.49 18.61
CA ALA A 30 8.98 -18.14 17.35
C ALA A 30 7.53 -18.66 17.36
N PRO A 31 6.67 -18.26 16.41
CA PRO A 31 5.29 -18.74 16.35
C PRO A 31 5.22 -20.17 15.80
N THR A 32 4.20 -20.91 16.23
CA THR A 32 3.79 -22.18 15.65
C THR A 32 2.53 -21.96 14.81
N GLY A 33 2.56 -22.40 13.54
CA GLY A 33 1.41 -22.36 12.64
C GLY A 33 1.17 -21.04 11.92
N PHE A 34 2.00 -20.01 12.12
CA PHE A 34 1.85 -18.73 11.41
C PHE A 34 2.21 -18.87 9.92
N ASP A 35 1.29 -18.47 9.04
CA ASP A 35 1.50 -18.41 7.59
C ASP A 35 0.76 -17.23 6.92
N ALA A 36 0.80 -17.18 5.58
CA ALA A 36 0.24 -16.07 4.80
C ALA A 36 -1.29 -15.97 4.88
N ALA A 37 -2.02 -17.06 5.16
CA ALA A 37 -3.46 -17.05 5.33
C ALA A 37 -3.90 -16.32 6.60
N ASP A 38 -2.99 -16.14 7.56
CA ASP A 38 -3.25 -15.39 8.79
C ASP A 38 -3.19 -13.87 8.59
N VAL A 39 -2.66 -13.43 7.45
CA VAL A 39 -2.43 -12.02 7.15
C VAL A 39 -3.56 -11.47 6.27
N VAL A 40 -4.23 -10.44 6.77
CA VAL A 40 -5.24 -9.70 5.99
C VAL A 40 -4.59 -8.43 5.44
N VAL A 41 -4.71 -8.25 4.12
CA VAL A 41 -4.07 -7.16 3.36
C VAL A 41 -5.13 -6.41 2.56
N SER A 42 -4.98 -5.09 2.46
CA SER A 42 -5.79 -4.21 1.62
C SER A 42 -4.91 -3.14 0.97
N GLY A 43 -5.38 -2.55 -0.14
CA GLY A 43 -4.62 -1.55 -0.90
C GLY A 43 -3.45 -2.12 -1.71
N GLY A 44 -3.36 -3.45 -1.84
CA GLY A 44 -2.29 -4.12 -2.56
C GLY A 44 -2.25 -5.63 -2.31
N THR A 45 -1.12 -6.24 -2.63
CA THR A 45 -0.80 -7.65 -2.41
C THR A 45 0.43 -7.80 -1.53
N LEU A 46 0.52 -8.94 -0.86
CA LEU A 46 1.70 -9.33 -0.08
C LEU A 46 2.31 -10.57 -0.73
N GLY A 47 3.62 -10.52 -0.99
CA GLY A 47 4.38 -11.64 -1.50
C GLY A 47 4.53 -12.77 -0.47
N ALA A 48 5.30 -13.78 -0.84
CA ALA A 48 5.57 -14.92 0.04
C ALA A 48 6.25 -14.46 1.34
N ILE A 49 5.80 -15.01 2.47
CA ILE A 49 6.44 -14.81 3.76
C ILE A 49 7.72 -15.64 3.80
N SER A 50 8.81 -14.99 4.19
CA SER A 50 10.16 -15.55 4.29
C SER A 50 10.76 -15.31 5.68
N GLY A 51 11.90 -15.97 5.96
CA GLY A 51 12.54 -15.94 7.28
C GLY A 51 12.13 -17.11 8.17
N THR A 52 12.74 -17.21 9.36
CA THR A 52 12.48 -18.25 10.37
C THR A 52 12.56 -17.66 11.78
N GLY A 53 12.11 -18.42 12.79
CA GLY A 53 12.11 -17.94 14.17
C GLY A 53 11.14 -16.79 14.40
N ALA A 54 11.56 -15.82 15.21
CA ALA A 54 10.75 -14.70 15.68
C ALA A 54 10.65 -13.51 14.70
N THR A 55 11.33 -13.55 13.56
CA THR A 55 11.25 -12.50 12.54
C THR A 55 10.90 -13.11 11.19
N ARG A 56 9.84 -12.59 10.57
CA ARG A 56 9.42 -12.96 9.21
C ARG A 56 9.26 -11.71 8.37
N THR A 57 9.49 -11.82 7.07
CA THR A 57 9.35 -10.69 6.13
C THR A 57 8.58 -11.08 4.89
N ALA A 58 7.89 -10.09 4.30
CA ALA A 58 7.27 -10.23 2.99
C ALA A 58 7.29 -8.87 2.27
N THR A 59 7.31 -8.90 0.94
CA THR A 59 7.23 -7.68 0.13
C THR A 59 5.76 -7.32 -0.10
N PHE A 60 5.37 -6.11 0.28
CA PHE A 60 4.09 -5.52 -0.07
C PHE A 60 4.21 -4.74 -1.37
N THR A 61 3.24 -4.95 -2.28
CA THR A 61 3.10 -4.23 -3.54
C THR A 61 1.71 -3.59 -3.57
N PRO A 62 1.59 -2.25 -3.60
CA PRO A 62 0.32 -1.57 -3.66
C PRO A 62 -0.36 -1.81 -5.01
N THR A 63 -1.68 -1.65 -5.04
CA THR A 63 -2.41 -1.57 -6.30
C THR A 63 -1.95 -0.34 -7.09
N ASP A 64 -1.87 -0.47 -8.40
CA ASP A 64 -1.48 0.61 -9.30
C ASP A 64 -2.60 1.66 -9.47
N HIS A 65 -2.23 2.84 -9.97
CA HIS A 65 -3.17 3.90 -10.34
C HIS A 65 -4.11 4.36 -9.21
N LEU A 66 -3.65 4.33 -7.96
CA LEU A 66 -4.38 4.88 -6.82
C LEU A 66 -3.93 6.32 -6.55
N ALA A 67 -4.88 7.25 -6.49
CA ALA A 67 -4.63 8.60 -6.02
C ALA A 67 -4.98 8.69 -4.52
N SER A 68 -4.03 9.11 -3.69
CA SER A 68 -4.26 9.46 -2.27
C SER A 68 -5.09 8.42 -1.49
N SER A 69 -4.62 7.17 -1.44
CA SER A 69 -5.28 6.06 -0.75
C SER A 69 -4.46 5.53 0.44
N SER A 70 -4.92 4.45 1.07
CA SER A 70 -4.18 3.77 2.14
C SER A 70 -4.26 2.25 2.02
N ALA A 71 -3.14 1.58 2.33
CA ALA A 71 -3.07 0.15 2.55
C ALA A 71 -3.14 -0.17 4.05
N SER A 72 -3.62 -1.36 4.36
CA SER A 72 -3.52 -1.92 5.71
C SER A 72 -3.07 -3.38 5.69
N ILE A 73 -2.20 -3.73 6.63
CA ILE A 73 -1.75 -5.10 6.88
C ILE A 73 -2.01 -5.42 8.35
N ARG A 74 -2.76 -6.49 8.62
CA ARG A 74 -3.12 -6.91 9.98
C ARG A 74 -3.08 -8.43 10.14
N VAL A 75 -2.92 -8.87 11.38
CA VAL A 75 -3.03 -10.27 11.80
C VAL A 75 -3.94 -10.33 13.03
N ALA A 76 -5.02 -11.10 12.96
CA ALA A 76 -5.95 -11.24 14.07
C ALA A 76 -5.38 -12.16 15.17
N GLY A 77 -5.90 -12.04 16.39
CA GLY A 77 -5.53 -12.93 17.49
C GLY A 77 -6.05 -14.35 17.28
N GLY A 78 -5.38 -15.33 17.91
CA GLY A 78 -5.79 -16.73 17.90
C GLY A 78 -5.51 -17.52 16.62
N LEU A 79 -4.86 -16.91 15.63
CA LEU A 79 -4.54 -17.56 14.35
C LEU A 79 -3.30 -18.46 14.42
N TYR A 80 -2.38 -18.16 15.33
CA TYR A 80 -1.18 -18.95 15.62
C TYR A 80 -0.96 -19.05 17.13
N THR A 81 -0.06 -19.93 17.56
CA THR A 81 0.24 -20.16 18.98
C THR A 81 1.72 -20.00 19.29
N ASP A 82 2.04 -19.93 20.59
CA ASP A 82 3.39 -20.18 21.08
C ASP A 82 3.73 -21.69 21.11
N ALA A 83 4.93 -22.02 21.59
CA ALA A 83 5.39 -23.40 21.75
C ALA A 83 4.64 -24.19 22.85
N ALA A 84 3.97 -23.49 23.77
CA ALA A 84 3.12 -24.10 24.80
C ALA A 84 1.67 -24.29 24.33
N GLY A 85 1.34 -23.88 23.09
CA GLY A 85 0.00 -23.97 22.52
C GLY A 85 -0.95 -22.85 22.94
N ILE A 86 -0.46 -21.78 23.56
CA ILE A 86 -1.27 -20.62 23.93
C ILE A 86 -1.49 -19.74 22.70
N PRO A 87 -2.74 -19.36 22.39
CA PRO A 87 -3.06 -18.53 21.22
C PRO A 87 -2.46 -17.12 21.32
N ALA A 88 -2.08 -16.60 20.16
CA ALA A 88 -1.56 -15.25 20.02
C ALA A 88 -2.61 -14.17 20.29
N GLN A 89 -2.14 -13.02 20.77
CA GLN A 89 -2.95 -11.79 20.75
C GLN A 89 -2.96 -11.18 19.35
N ALA A 90 -3.96 -10.35 19.06
CA ALA A 90 -4.00 -9.60 17.81
C ALA A 90 -2.79 -8.66 17.71
N GLY A 91 -2.14 -8.65 16.55
CA GLY A 91 -1.06 -7.69 16.26
C GLY A 91 -1.63 -6.31 15.93
N ALA A 92 -0.83 -5.27 16.17
CA ALA A 92 -1.17 -3.94 15.68
C ALA A 92 -1.12 -3.91 14.15
N ALA A 93 -2.15 -3.35 13.53
CA ALA A 93 -2.16 -3.14 12.08
C ALA A 93 -1.17 -2.05 11.69
N VAL A 94 -0.51 -2.23 10.55
CA VAL A 94 0.29 -1.17 9.92
C VAL A 94 -0.51 -0.55 8.78
N ALA A 95 -0.46 0.78 8.68
CA ALA A 95 -1.04 1.55 7.59
C ALA A 95 0.06 2.18 6.74
N ILE A 96 -0.13 2.19 5.42
CA ILE A 96 0.82 2.78 4.46
C ILE A 96 0.03 3.72 3.55
N ALA A 97 0.45 4.98 3.44
CA ALA A 97 -0.15 5.92 2.50
C ALA A 97 0.24 5.56 1.06
N LEU A 98 -0.71 5.64 0.12
CA LEU A 98 -0.50 5.24 -1.26
C LEU A 98 -0.79 6.39 -2.22
N ASP A 99 0.14 6.62 -3.14
CA ASP A 99 -0.04 7.51 -4.28
C ASP A 99 0.63 6.96 -5.54
N THR A 100 0.02 5.93 -6.12
CA THR A 100 0.56 5.17 -7.25
C THR A 100 0.06 5.67 -8.60
N LEU A 101 -0.73 6.75 -8.62
CA LEU A 101 -1.10 7.42 -9.86
C LEU A 101 0.08 8.23 -10.39
N ARG A 102 0.54 7.91 -11.61
CA ARG A 102 1.58 8.71 -12.27
C ARG A 102 1.00 10.07 -12.70
N PRO A 103 1.71 11.18 -12.44
CA PRO A 103 1.28 12.49 -12.89
C PRO A 103 1.12 12.57 -14.42
N TRP A 104 0.04 13.17 -14.90
CA TRP A 104 -0.15 13.49 -16.32
C TRP A 104 -0.94 14.79 -16.52
N VAL A 105 -0.79 15.39 -17.71
CA VAL A 105 -1.55 16.56 -18.15
C VAL A 105 -2.19 16.28 -19.52
N ALA A 106 -3.49 16.52 -19.65
CA ALA A 106 -4.17 16.58 -20.94
C ALA A 106 -4.40 18.03 -21.35
N ILE A 107 -4.31 18.27 -22.65
CA ILE A 107 -4.55 19.57 -23.27
C ILE A 107 -5.67 19.38 -24.28
N SER A 108 -6.74 20.17 -24.15
CA SER A 108 -7.84 20.20 -25.11
C SER A 108 -8.03 21.62 -25.64
N SER A 109 -8.46 21.73 -26.89
CA SER A 109 -8.85 22.99 -27.51
C SER A 109 -10.37 23.01 -27.68
N SER A 110 -10.98 24.14 -27.33
CA SER A 110 -12.38 24.43 -27.66
C SER A 110 -12.65 24.48 -29.17
N ASN A 111 -11.60 24.58 -30.00
CA ASN A 111 -11.72 24.53 -31.45
C ASN A 111 -10.50 23.80 -32.08
N PRO A 112 -10.66 22.58 -32.63
CA PRO A 112 -9.54 21.81 -33.21
C PRO A 112 -9.13 22.27 -34.61
N HIS A 113 -9.85 23.22 -35.23
CA HIS A 113 -9.61 23.66 -36.60
C HIS A 113 -9.86 25.17 -36.75
N ASP A 114 -8.80 25.97 -36.74
CA ASP A 114 -8.89 27.39 -37.08
C ASP A 114 -9.04 27.55 -38.59
N SER A 115 -10.29 27.60 -39.06
CA SER A 115 -10.61 28.02 -40.43
C SER A 115 -11.75 29.05 -40.47
N GLY A 116 -12.02 29.72 -39.34
CA GLY A 116 -13.06 30.74 -39.19
C GLY A 116 -12.49 32.17 -39.17
N PRO A 117 -13.28 33.21 -39.47
CA PRO A 117 -12.80 34.58 -39.49
C PRO A 117 -12.30 35.02 -38.10
N LEU A 118 -11.21 35.80 -38.08
CA LEU A 118 -10.41 36.23 -36.93
C LEU A 118 -11.23 36.96 -35.83
N ALA A 119 -12.05 36.25 -35.06
CA ALA A 119 -12.73 36.80 -33.88
C ALA A 119 -13.33 35.76 -32.91
N GLU A 120 -12.91 34.49 -32.91
CA GLU A 120 -13.30 33.57 -31.82
C GLU A 120 -12.10 33.30 -30.91
N GLY A 121 -12.24 33.67 -29.63
CA GLY A 121 -11.24 33.36 -28.62
C GLY A 121 -11.13 31.84 -28.45
N VAL A 122 -9.99 31.27 -28.82
CA VAL A 122 -9.71 29.85 -28.57
C VAL A 122 -9.38 29.67 -27.09
N THR A 123 -10.19 28.88 -26.40
CA THR A 123 -9.88 28.39 -25.05
C THR A 123 -9.09 27.10 -25.14
N LEU A 124 -7.93 27.05 -24.48
CA LEU A 124 -7.19 25.84 -24.18
C LEU A 124 -7.50 25.41 -22.75
N THR A 125 -7.85 24.14 -22.56
CA THR A 125 -8.11 23.55 -21.24
C THR A 125 -7.01 22.57 -20.90
N PHE A 126 -6.43 22.73 -19.71
CA PHE A 126 -5.47 21.81 -19.13
C PHE A 126 -6.17 21.00 -18.04
N THR A 127 -6.02 19.69 -18.07
CA THR A 127 -6.53 18.78 -17.02
C THR A 127 -5.36 18.02 -16.44
N LEU A 128 -5.13 18.17 -15.14
CA LEU A 128 -4.11 17.44 -14.39
C LEU A 128 -4.71 16.13 -13.87
N SER A 129 -3.87 15.10 -13.74
CA SER A 129 -4.22 13.82 -13.12
C SER A 129 -4.65 13.94 -11.66
N GLU A 130 -4.19 14.99 -10.99
CA GLU A 130 -4.37 15.31 -9.58
C GLU A 130 -4.26 16.83 -9.38
N ALA A 131 -4.70 17.34 -8.23
CA ALA A 131 -4.60 18.77 -7.93
C ALA A 131 -3.14 19.21 -7.79
N SER A 132 -2.81 20.39 -8.34
CA SER A 132 -1.53 21.04 -8.05
C SER A 132 -1.48 21.42 -6.56
N SER A 133 -0.30 21.27 -5.94
CA SER A 133 -0.04 21.70 -4.56
C SER A 133 0.64 23.08 -4.45
N ASP A 134 0.89 23.73 -5.59
CA ASP A 134 1.43 25.11 -5.70
C ASP A 134 0.34 26.18 -5.59
#